data_AF-A0A4Y9RC91-F1
#
_entry.id   AF-A0A4Y9RC91-F1
#
_cell.length_a   1.000
_cell.length_b   1.000
_cell.length_c   1.000
_cell.angle_alpha   90.00
_cell.angle_beta   90.00
_cell.angle_gamma   90.00
#
_symmetry.space_group_name_H-M   'P 1'
#
loop_
_entity.id
_entity.type
_entity.pdbx_description
1 polymer ?
#
loop_
_entity_poly.entity_id
_entity_poly.type
_entity_poly.pdbx_seq_one_letter_code
_entity_poly.pdbx_strand_id
1 'polypeptide(L)'
;MDPVSIALAFFLKNPSLTVSTVDKAMAPRAIDMTKMQESLADLSKEVLLCYHKTARFHAVDVLAVPWTRESQYGAEKSIVLRIHYAGIGAVNRYEMTVAVMGKQDKVRATVVSDSAVIPYNKKCALEDWTGA
;
A
#
# COMPACT_ATOMS: atom_id res chain seq x y z
N MET A 1 -14.48 -11.01 7.55
CA MET A 1 -14.09 -9.64 7.17
C MET A 1 -12.62 -9.53 7.43
N ASP A 2 -11.83 -9.47 6.38
CA ASP A 2 -10.37 -9.40 6.44
C ASP A 2 -9.96 -7.96 6.81
N PRO A 3 -8.99 -7.74 7.73
CA PRO A 3 -8.47 -6.42 8.05
C PRO A 3 -7.99 -5.63 6.81
N VAL A 4 -7.53 -6.32 5.76
CA VAL A 4 -7.11 -5.70 4.48
C VAL A 4 -8.29 -5.03 3.77
N SER A 5 -9.47 -5.66 3.75
CA SER A 5 -10.66 -5.09 3.13
C SER A 5 -11.14 -3.84 3.85
N ILE A 6 -10.97 -3.79 5.18
CA ILE A 6 -11.37 -2.65 6.03
C ILE A 6 -10.43 -1.46 5.81
N ALA A 7 -9.12 -1.72 5.83
CA ALA A 7 -8.07 -0.72 5.60
C ALA A 7 -8.27 -0.03 4.25
N LEU A 8 -8.44 -0.84 3.20
CA LEU A 8 -8.66 -0.33 1.88
C LEU A 8 -9.94 0.49 1.82
N ALA A 9 -11.10 -0.08 2.22
CA ALA A 9 -12.40 0.59 2.17
C ALA A 9 -12.43 1.94 2.89
N PHE A 10 -11.60 2.12 3.93
CA PHE A 10 -11.47 3.38 4.64
C PHE A 10 -10.78 4.48 3.81
N PHE A 11 -9.68 4.14 3.13
CA PHE A 11 -9.01 5.04 2.18
C PHE A 11 -9.91 5.38 0.98
N LEU A 12 -10.71 4.42 0.49
CA LEU A 12 -11.58 4.66 -0.67
C LEU A 12 -12.74 5.62 -0.37
N LYS A 13 -13.15 5.73 0.89
CA LYS A 13 -14.27 6.60 1.30
C LYS A 13 -13.85 8.05 1.60
N ASN A 14 -12.55 8.33 1.74
CA ASN A 14 -12.04 9.66 2.11
C ASN A 14 -10.89 10.10 1.18
N PRO A 15 -11.17 10.44 -0.09
CA PRO A 15 -10.15 10.79 -1.10
C PRO A 15 -9.44 12.14 -0.86
N SER A 16 -9.82 12.90 0.18
CA SER A 16 -9.28 14.24 0.50
C SER A 16 -8.07 14.24 1.43
N LEU A 17 -7.46 13.09 1.73
CA LEU A 17 -6.30 13.00 2.61
C LEU A 17 -4.99 13.27 1.83
N THR A 18 -4.82 14.50 1.36
CA THR A 18 -3.54 15.04 0.88
C THR A 18 -2.75 15.58 2.07
N VAL A 19 -1.47 15.19 2.19
CA VAL A 19 -0.55 15.43 3.33
C VAL A 19 -0.08 16.89 3.46
N SER A 20 -0.90 17.88 3.09
CA SER A 20 -0.50 19.29 3.17
C SER A 20 -1.67 20.23 3.41
N THR A 21 -2.33 20.08 4.57
CA THR A 21 -3.03 21.14 5.32
C THR A 21 -3.60 20.51 6.58
N VAL A 22 -2.78 20.36 7.63
CA VAL A 22 -3.23 19.91 8.96
C VAL A 22 -3.74 21.07 9.82
N ASP A 23 -3.58 22.33 9.38
CA ASP A 23 -4.10 23.49 10.10
C ASP A 23 -5.32 24.11 9.39
N LYS A 24 -6.46 24.05 10.09
CA LYS A 24 -7.75 24.71 9.82
C LYS A 24 -8.70 24.06 8.79
N ALA A 25 -9.39 23.03 9.25
CA ALA A 25 -10.86 22.96 9.15
C ALA A 25 -11.41 21.93 10.15
N MET A 26 -11.92 22.39 11.30
CA MET A 26 -12.64 21.54 12.24
C MET A 26 -14.05 21.26 11.71
N ALA A 27 -14.34 20.00 11.38
CA ALA A 27 -15.60 19.34 11.69
C ALA A 27 -15.35 17.83 11.89
N PRO A 28 -15.93 17.19 12.92
CA PRO A 28 -15.28 16.12 13.65
C PRO A 28 -15.72 14.75 13.15
N ARG A 29 -14.88 14.11 12.35
CA ARG A 29 -14.48 12.75 12.70
C ARG A 29 -13.05 12.88 13.15
N ALA A 30 -12.77 12.59 14.42
CA ALA A 30 -11.43 12.22 14.82
C ALA A 30 -11.06 11.00 13.99
N ILE A 31 -10.49 11.22 12.81
CA ILE A 31 -9.90 10.16 12.01
C ILE A 31 -8.77 9.69 12.89
N ASP A 32 -8.94 8.48 13.42
CA ASP A 32 -7.96 7.81 14.24
C ASP A 32 -6.75 7.55 13.34
N MET A 33 -5.84 8.51 13.31
CA MET A 33 -4.63 8.49 12.48
C MET A 33 -3.79 7.26 12.81
N THR A 34 -3.87 6.78 14.06
CA THR A 34 -3.26 5.52 14.51
C THR A 34 -3.87 4.34 13.79
N LYS A 35 -5.21 4.20 13.75
CA LYS A 35 -5.86 3.13 12.98
C LYS A 35 -5.59 3.18 11.49
N MET A 36 -5.46 4.38 10.93
CA MET A 36 -5.11 4.55 9.52
C MET A 36 -3.67 4.11 9.24
N GLN A 37 -2.73 4.42 10.14
CA GLN A 37 -1.35 3.97 10.07
C GLN A 37 -1.23 2.46 10.27
N GLU A 38 -1.97 1.88 11.21
CA GLU A 38 -2.05 0.43 11.42
C GLU A 38 -2.59 -0.28 10.17
N SER A 39 -3.70 0.23 9.62
CA SER A 39 -4.31 -0.26 8.37
C SER A 39 -3.35 -0.21 7.18
N LEU A 40 -2.56 0.85 7.07
CA LEU A 40 -1.55 1.01 6.02
C LEU A 40 -0.37 0.05 6.22
N ALA A 41 0.10 -0.12 7.45
CA ALA A 41 1.18 -1.04 7.78
C ALA A 41 0.78 -2.49 7.49
N ASP A 42 -0.44 -2.89 7.86
CA ASP A 42 -0.97 -4.24 7.59
C ASP A 42 -1.09 -4.50 6.09
N LEU A 43 -1.69 -3.57 5.33
CA LEU A 43 -1.75 -3.67 3.86
C LEU A 43 -0.34 -3.82 3.26
N SER A 44 0.61 -2.99 3.71
CA SER A 44 1.97 -3.00 3.20
C SER A 44 2.69 -4.31 3.51
N LYS A 45 2.46 -4.87 4.69
CA LYS A 45 3.00 -6.16 5.10
C LYS A 45 2.44 -7.28 4.24
N GLU A 46 1.13 -7.32 3.98
CA GLU A 46 0.53 -8.35 3.13
C GLU A 46 1.00 -8.25 1.68
N VAL A 47 1.08 -7.04 1.14
CA VAL A 47 1.67 -6.79 -0.20
C VAL A 47 3.12 -7.29 -0.24
N LEU A 48 3.94 -6.92 0.76
CA LEU A 48 5.32 -7.36 0.85
C LEU A 48 5.43 -8.88 0.90
N LEU A 49 4.62 -9.56 1.72
CA LEU A 49 4.68 -11.02 1.86
C LEU A 49 4.22 -11.75 0.60
N CYS A 50 3.32 -11.15 -0.18
CA CYS A 50 2.93 -11.70 -1.48
C CYS A 50 4.10 -11.72 -2.47
N TYR A 51 4.91 -10.67 -2.48
CA TYR A 51 6.07 -10.50 -3.36
C TYR A 51 7.37 -11.13 -2.82
N HIS A 52 7.62 -11.00 -1.53
CA HIS A 52 8.77 -11.53 -0.79
C HIS A 52 8.31 -12.27 0.46
N LYS A 53 7.94 -13.54 0.29
CA LYS A 53 7.35 -14.40 1.35
C LYS A 53 8.16 -14.47 2.65
N THR A 54 9.46 -14.25 2.57
CA THR A 54 10.38 -14.37 3.71
C THR A 54 10.93 -13.02 4.17
N ALA A 55 10.47 -11.91 3.57
CA ALA A 55 10.87 -10.58 3.97
C ALA A 55 10.26 -10.19 5.32
N ARG A 56 10.98 -9.35 6.05
CA ARG A 56 10.51 -8.76 7.30
C ARG A 56 10.21 -7.29 7.07
N PHE A 57 8.94 -6.92 7.22
CA PHE A 57 8.48 -5.53 7.15
C PHE A 57 9.15 -4.68 8.25
N HIS A 58 9.54 -3.46 7.91
CA HIS A 58 10.07 -2.47 8.85
C HIS A 58 9.22 -1.21 8.92
N ALA A 59 8.93 -0.61 7.76
CA ALA A 59 8.19 0.64 7.67
C ALA A 59 7.55 0.79 6.29
N VAL A 60 6.63 1.75 6.18
CA VAL A 60 6.05 2.17 4.91
C VAL A 60 5.97 3.68 4.84
N ASP A 61 6.33 4.23 3.68
CA ASP A 61 6.08 5.62 3.31
C ASP A 61 5.05 5.69 2.18
N VAL A 62 4.17 6.69 2.22
CA VAL A 62 3.29 7.04 1.10
C VAL A 62 4.03 8.01 0.19
N LEU A 63 4.35 7.60 -1.04
CA LEU A 63 5.05 8.45 -2.00
C LEU A 63 4.11 9.32 -2.82
N ALA A 64 2.93 8.81 -3.18
CA ALA A 64 1.97 9.53 -4.02
C ALA A 64 0.55 9.02 -3.85
N VAL A 65 -0.41 9.93 -3.91
CA VAL A 65 -1.87 9.69 -4.02
C VAL A 65 -2.45 10.80 -4.89
N PRO A 66 -3.04 10.51 -6.07
CA PRO A 66 -3.03 9.24 -6.78
C PRO A 66 -1.67 8.93 -7.46
N TRP A 67 -1.49 7.70 -7.93
CA TRP A 67 -0.42 7.32 -8.84
C TRP A 67 -0.73 7.83 -10.26
N THR A 68 0.22 8.55 -10.87
CA THR A 68 0.06 9.17 -12.20
C THR A 68 -0.24 8.18 -13.33
N ARG A 69 0.02 6.89 -13.13
CA ARG A 69 -0.22 5.82 -14.12
C ARG A 69 -1.47 4.99 -13.83
N GLU A 70 -2.31 5.37 -12.87
CA GLU A 70 -3.48 4.58 -12.48
C GLU A 70 -4.48 4.33 -13.62
N SER A 71 -4.62 5.29 -14.54
CA SER A 71 -5.51 5.22 -15.69
C SER A 71 -5.14 4.10 -16.67
N GLN A 72 -3.85 3.75 -16.79
CA GLN A 72 -3.39 2.67 -17.68
C GLN A 72 -3.85 1.28 -17.19
N TYR A 73 -4.23 1.17 -15.90
CA TYR A 73 -4.78 -0.06 -15.32
C TYR A 73 -6.31 -0.01 -15.20
N GLY A 74 -6.96 1.10 -15.56
CA GLY A 74 -8.38 1.32 -15.34
C GLY A 74 -8.77 1.33 -13.86
N ALA A 75 -7.84 1.79 -13.00
CA ALA A 75 -8.08 1.95 -11.57
C ALA A 75 -8.91 3.21 -11.30
N GLU A 76 -9.76 3.17 -10.26
CA GLU A 76 -10.56 4.32 -9.81
C GLU A 76 -9.81 5.17 -8.78
N LYS A 77 -8.89 4.53 -8.07
CA LYS A 77 -8.02 5.13 -7.05
C LYS A 77 -6.72 4.36 -6.96
N SER A 78 -5.67 5.04 -6.54
CA SER A 78 -4.38 4.41 -6.35
C SER A 78 -3.53 5.15 -5.31
N ILE A 79 -2.53 4.43 -4.82
CA ILE A 79 -1.52 4.91 -3.89
C ILE A 79 -0.18 4.27 -4.24
N VAL A 80 0.90 5.04 -4.13
CA VAL A 80 2.26 4.53 -4.25
C VAL A 80 2.87 4.42 -2.88
N LEU A 81 3.32 3.24 -2.52
CA LEU A 81 3.93 2.91 -1.24
C LEU A 81 5.40 2.57 -1.45
N ARG A 82 6.26 3.05 -0.55
CA ARG A 82 7.62 2.55 -0.38
C ARG A 82 7.65 1.69 0.87
N ILE A 83 7.89 0.41 0.70
CA ILE A 83 7.99 -0.55 1.78
C ILE A 83 9.45 -0.80 2.09
N HIS A 84 9.84 -0.51 3.33
CA HIS A 84 11.15 -0.82 3.87
C HIS A 84 11.12 -2.21 4.48
N TYR A 85 12.06 -3.07 4.09
CA TYR A 85 12.11 -4.44 4.59
C TYR A 85 13.53 -4.99 4.69
N ALA A 86 13.68 -6.13 5.37
CA ALA A 86 14.92 -6.89 5.42
C ALA A 86 14.71 -8.32 4.92
N GLY A 87 15.75 -8.90 4.31
CA GLY A 87 15.75 -10.30 3.88
C GLY A 87 15.99 -11.29 5.03
N ILE A 88 16.10 -12.58 4.70
CA ILE A 88 16.27 -13.71 5.66
C ILE A 88 17.47 -13.52 6.61
N GLY A 89 18.49 -12.74 6.21
CA GLY A 89 19.66 -12.47 7.04
C GLY A 89 19.60 -11.21 7.91
N ALA A 90 18.55 -10.37 7.83
CA ALA A 90 18.39 -9.08 8.52
C ALA A 90 19.53 -8.03 8.35
N VAL A 91 20.66 -8.38 7.73
CA VAL A 91 21.81 -7.48 7.53
C VAL A 91 21.52 -6.41 6.48
N ASN A 92 20.86 -6.81 5.38
CA ASN A 92 20.60 -5.91 4.27
C ASN A 92 19.18 -5.33 4.37
N ARG A 93 19.09 -4.01 4.29
CA ARG A 93 17.83 -3.27 4.15
C ARG A 93 17.55 -3.04 2.67
N TYR A 94 16.31 -3.29 2.29
CA TYR A 94 15.82 -3.15 0.93
C TYR A 94 14.56 -2.31 0.92
N GLU A 95 14.26 -1.76 -0.25
CA GLU A 95 13.09 -0.94 -0.51
C GLU A 95 12.33 -1.50 -1.71
N MET A 96 11.02 -1.66 -1.55
CA MET A 96 10.09 -1.99 -2.63
C MET A 96 9.11 -0.84 -2.81
N THR A 97 9.09 -0.25 -4.01
CA THR A 97 8.05 0.71 -4.38
C THR A 97 6.95 -0.04 -5.12
N VAL A 98 5.74 0.04 -4.60
CA VAL A 98 4.56 -0.64 -5.13
C VAL A 98 3.43 0.37 -5.33
N ALA A 99 2.76 0.29 -6.46
CA ALA A 99 1.50 0.99 -6.66
C ALA A 99 0.35 0.04 -6.33
N VAL A 100 -0.47 0.41 -5.33
CA VAL A 100 -1.69 -0.30 -4.97
C VAL A 100 -2.87 0.46 -5.57
N MET A 101 -3.75 -0.28 -6.23
CA MET A 101 -4.85 0.25 -7.01
C MET A 101 -6.16 -0.40 -6.56
N GLY A 102 -7.22 0.39 -6.55
CA GLY A 102 -8.57 -0.06 -6.27
C GLY A 102 -9.51 0.19 -7.44
N LYS A 103 -10.39 -0.76 -7.71
CA LYS A 103 -11.50 -0.64 -8.66
C LYS A 103 -12.70 -1.40 -8.13
N GLN A 104 -13.83 -0.74 -7.91
CA GLN A 104 -14.98 -1.33 -7.22
C GLN A 104 -14.53 -1.95 -5.89
N ASP A 105 -14.81 -3.24 -5.68
CA ASP A 105 -14.40 -4.04 -4.51
C ASP A 105 -13.16 -4.92 -4.79
N LYS A 106 -12.32 -4.51 -5.75
CA LYS A 106 -11.10 -5.24 -6.12
C LYS A 106 -9.85 -4.42 -5.89
N VAL A 107 -8.78 -5.13 -5.55
CA VAL A 107 -7.43 -4.60 -5.36
C VAL A 107 -6.50 -5.20 -6.39
N ARG A 108 -5.53 -4.41 -6.81
CA ARG A 108 -4.36 -4.84 -7.55
C ARG A 108 -3.14 -4.11 -7.04
N ALA A 109 -2.00 -4.77 -7.00
CA ALA A 109 -0.70 -4.18 -6.76
C ALA A 109 0.18 -4.35 -8.00
N THR A 110 1.11 -3.43 -8.21
CA THR A 110 2.17 -3.60 -9.21
C THR A 110 3.46 -3.02 -8.68
N VAL A 111 4.55 -3.79 -8.80
CA VAL A 111 5.87 -3.34 -8.37
C VAL A 111 6.39 -2.31 -9.37
N VAL A 112 6.65 -1.10 -8.87
CA VAL A 112 7.26 -0.01 -9.64
C VAL A 112 8.78 -0.15 -9.63
N SER A 113 9.36 -0.50 -8.48
CA SER A 113 10.78 -0.78 -8.33
C SER A 113 11.05 -1.66 -7.11
N ASP A 114 12.15 -2.39 -7.13
CA ASP A 114 12.60 -3.24 -6.02
C ASP A 114 14.13 -3.21 -5.97
N SER A 115 14.70 -2.94 -4.79
CA SER A 115 16.14 -2.86 -4.56
C SER A 115 16.77 -4.19 -4.11
N ALA A 116 15.99 -5.27 -3.92
CA ALA A 116 16.53 -6.55 -3.49
C ALA A 116 17.38 -7.23 -4.56
N VAL A 117 18.42 -7.92 -4.08
CA VAL A 117 19.28 -8.78 -4.91
C VAL A 117 18.51 -10.01 -5.42
N ILE A 118 17.63 -10.56 -4.58
CA ILE A 118 16.75 -11.66 -4.95
C ILE A 118 15.48 -11.08 -5.57
N PRO A 119 15.12 -11.45 -6.81
CA PRO A 119 13.91 -10.93 -7.45
C PRO A 119 12.64 -11.32 -6.69
N TYR A 120 11.67 -10.40 -6.67
CA TYR A 120 10.35 -10.67 -6.12
C TYR A 120 9.56 -11.69 -6.94
N ASN A 121 8.58 -12.31 -6.27
CA ASN A 121 7.64 -13.24 -6.87
C ASN A 121 6.63 -12.53 -7.81
N LYS A 122 6.83 -12.67 -9.12
CA LYS A 122 5.91 -12.15 -10.16
C LYS A 122 4.58 -12.91 -10.28
N LYS A 123 4.37 -13.97 -9.51
CA LYS A 123 3.10 -14.72 -9.43
C LYS A 123 2.35 -14.40 -8.13
N CYS A 124 2.54 -13.20 -7.61
CA CYS A 124 1.73 -12.70 -6.50
C CYS A 124 0.27 -12.54 -6.97
N ALA A 125 -0.70 -12.94 -6.15
CA ALA A 125 -2.12 -12.84 -6.50
C ALA A 125 -2.54 -11.39 -6.77
N LEU A 126 -1.90 -10.43 -6.09
CA LEU A 126 -2.16 -9.00 -6.27
C LEU A 126 -1.69 -8.46 -7.63
N GLU A 127 -0.96 -9.22 -8.45
CA GLU A 127 -0.65 -8.81 -9.83
C GLU A 127 -1.91 -8.73 -10.70
N ASP A 128 -2.99 -9.39 -10.30
CA ASP A 128 -4.31 -9.34 -10.92
C ASP A 128 -5.33 -8.62 -10.03
N TRP A 129 -6.50 -8.30 -10.59
CA TRP A 129 -7.61 -7.73 -9.81
C TRP A 129 -8.25 -8.80 -8.93
N THR A 130 -7.88 -8.83 -7.66
CA THR A 130 -8.41 -9.76 -6.66
C THR A 130 -9.49 -9.10 -5.80
N GLY A 131 -10.51 -9.87 -5.41
CA GLY A 131 -11.52 -9.36 -4.47
C GLY A 131 -10.88 -8.97 -3.14
N ALA A 132 -11.32 -7.84 -2.58
CA ALA A 132 -10.94 -7.40 -1.25
C ALA A 132 -11.62 -8.25 -0.16
#